data_AF-J9E1W2-F1
#
_entry.id   AF-J9E1W2-F1
#
_cell.length_a   1.000
_cell.length_b   1.000
_cell.length_c   1.000
_cell.angle_alpha   90.00
_cell.angle_beta   90.00
_cell.angle_gamma   90.00
#
_symmetry.space_group_name_H-M   'P 1'
#
loop_
_entity.id
_entity.type
_entity.pdbx_description
1 polymer ?
#
loop_
_entity_poly.entity_id
_entity_poly.type
_entity_poly.pdbx_seq_one_letter_code
_entity_poly.pdbx_strand_id
1 'polypeptide(L)'
;MLNSLVEKRRQMVLVPNLIHSKTADDEIASRTLYVDQNRLKLINCILFSILIKLPENDDVCLYENRDSILRRWWWKRYDDIIDIGAFNKWFRLGKFFENYDINEDEFNNSISKLQ
;
A
#
# COMPACT_ATOMS: atom_id res chain seq x y z
N MET A 1 -0.47 -7.69 8.38
CA MET A 1 -0.11 -6.93 7.18
C MET A 1 0.83 -7.74 6.29
N LEU A 2 2.04 -8.08 6.75
CA LEU A 2 3.05 -8.76 5.91
C LEU A 2 2.54 -10.06 5.26
N ASN A 3 1.89 -10.95 6.00
CA ASN A 3 1.31 -12.18 5.45
C ASN A 3 0.30 -11.89 4.33
N SER A 4 -0.53 -10.86 4.49
CA SER A 4 -1.50 -10.47 3.46
C SER A 4 -0.79 -9.92 2.22
N LEU A 5 0.29 -9.17 2.38
CA LEU A 5 1.07 -8.65 1.25
C LEU A 5 1.78 -9.78 0.49
N VAL A 6 2.37 -10.74 1.21
CA VAL A 6 3.03 -11.91 0.63
C VAL A 6 2.03 -12.77 -0.14
N GLU A 7 0.86 -13.00 0.43
CA GLU A 7 -0.22 -13.75 -0.22
C GLU A 7 -0.69 -13.06 -1.51
N LYS A 8 -0.91 -11.74 -1.46
CA LYS A 8 -1.28 -10.96 -2.65
C LYS A 8 -0.19 -10.97 -3.73
N ARG A 9 1.08 -10.86 -3.33
CA ARG A 9 2.20 -11.02 -4.28
C ARG A 9 2.23 -12.40 -4.91
N ARG A 10 1.98 -13.45 -4.13
CA ARG A 10 1.90 -14.81 -4.66
C ARG A 10 0.77 -14.94 -5.70
N GLN A 11 -0.38 -14.33 -5.46
CA GLN A 11 -1.49 -14.30 -6.42
C GLN A 11 -1.08 -13.63 -7.73
N MET A 12 -0.36 -12.50 -7.67
CA MET A 12 0.12 -11.82 -8.88
C MET A 12 1.17 -12.63 -9.65
N VAL A 13 2.05 -13.38 -8.97
CA VAL A 13 3.06 -14.23 -9.65
C VAL A 13 2.41 -15.32 -10.51
N LEU A 14 1.16 -15.72 -10.22
CA LEU A 14 0.43 -16.71 -11.02
C LEU A 14 -0.19 -16.12 -12.29
N VAL A 15 -0.29 -14.79 -12.37
CA VAL A 15 -0.90 -14.09 -13.48
C VAL A 15 0.21 -13.63 -14.44
N PRO A 16 0.00 -13.72 -15.78
CA PRO A 16 0.93 -13.13 -16.73
C PRO A 16 0.97 -11.61 -16.63
N ASN A 17 2.18 -11.03 -16.70
CA ASN A 17 2.40 -9.58 -16.63
C ASN A 17 1.58 -8.75 -17.65
N LEU A 18 1.14 -9.35 -18.77
CA LEU A 18 0.32 -8.67 -19.78
C LEU A 18 -1.06 -8.26 -19.25
N ILE A 19 -1.67 -9.08 -18.40
CA ILE A 19 -3.02 -8.87 -17.89
C ILE A 19 -3.04 -8.30 -16.46
N HIS A 20 -1.89 -7.92 -15.91
CA HIS A 20 -1.83 -7.28 -14.59
C HIS A 20 -2.51 -5.92 -14.60
N SER A 21 -3.26 -5.63 -13.53
CA SER A 21 -3.65 -4.27 -13.21
C SER A 21 -2.46 -3.48 -12.68
N LYS A 22 -2.12 -2.37 -13.36
CA LYS A 22 -1.05 -1.45 -12.92
C LYS A 22 -1.26 -0.95 -11.49
N THR A 23 -2.50 -0.69 -11.10
CA THR A 23 -2.83 -0.18 -9.75
C THR A 23 -2.50 -1.20 -8.66
N ALA A 24 -2.70 -2.50 -8.93
CA ALA A 24 -2.36 -3.57 -7.99
C ALA A 24 -0.83 -3.74 -7.89
N ASP A 25 -0.12 -3.70 -9.02
CA ASP A 25 1.34 -3.74 -9.07
C ASP A 25 1.97 -2.57 -8.29
N ASP A 26 1.48 -1.35 -8.52
CA ASP A 26 1.96 -0.14 -7.84
C ASP A 26 1.71 -0.19 -6.33
N GLU A 27 0.57 -0.72 -5.89
CA GLU A 27 0.26 -0.92 -4.47
C GLU A 27 1.16 -1.99 -3.82
N ILE A 28 1.46 -3.10 -4.50
CA ILE A 28 2.47 -4.06 -3.99
C ILE A 28 3.82 -3.37 -3.91
N ALA A 29 4.28 -2.75 -4.99
CA ALA A 29 5.63 -2.18 -5.09
C ALA A 29 5.85 -1.11 -4.02
N SER A 30 4.93 -0.15 -3.90
CA SER A 30 5.00 0.92 -2.90
C SER A 30 4.99 0.38 -1.47
N ARG A 31 4.11 -0.58 -1.14
CA ARG A 31 4.07 -1.19 0.21
C ARG A 31 5.31 -2.00 0.51
N THR A 32 5.86 -2.70 -0.48
CA THR A 32 7.11 -3.44 -0.35
C THR A 32 8.26 -2.51 0.00
N LEU A 33 8.34 -1.37 -0.68
CA LEU A 33 9.34 -0.34 -0.41
C LEU A 33 9.19 0.22 1.00
N TYR A 34 7.97 0.45 1.50
CA TYR A 34 7.78 0.91 2.87
C TYR A 34 8.13 -0.15 3.93
N VAL A 35 7.89 -1.43 3.65
CA VAL A 35 8.33 -2.54 4.52
C VAL A 35 9.85 -2.57 4.57
N ASP A 36 10.51 -2.54 3.41
CA ASP A 36 11.97 -2.61 3.29
C ASP A 36 12.67 -1.44 4.00
N GLN A 37 12.10 -0.24 3.89
CA GLN A 37 12.60 0.95 4.57
C GLN A 37 12.24 1.02 6.06
N ASN A 38 11.54 0.03 6.61
CA ASN A 38 11.02 0.05 7.99
C ASN A 38 10.17 1.30 8.32
N ARG A 39 9.42 1.79 7.32
CA ARG A 39 8.60 3.01 7.41
C ARG A 39 7.12 2.73 7.66
N LEU A 40 6.77 1.52 8.05
CA LEU A 40 5.39 1.13 8.33
C LEU A 40 5.20 0.93 9.82
N LYS A 41 4.23 1.66 10.40
CA LYS A 41 3.76 1.39 11.76
C LYS A 41 2.36 0.84 11.76
N LEU A 42 2.20 -0.21 12.55
CA LEU A 42 0.92 -0.81 12.87
C LEU A 42 0.43 -0.23 14.20
N ILE A 43 -0.72 0.44 14.17
CA ILE A 43 -1.43 0.86 15.38
C ILE A 43 -2.58 -0.11 15.59
N ASN A 44 -2.49 -0.96 16.60
CA ASN A 44 -3.57 -1.86 16.96
C ASN A 44 -4.56 -1.11 17.87
N CYS A 45 -5.80 -1.00 17.40
CA CYS A 45 -6.93 -0.60 18.21
C CYS A 45 -7.73 -1.85 18.61
N ILE A 46 -8.66 -1.72 19.55
CA ILE A 46 -9.42 -2.86 20.10
C ILE A 46 -10.23 -3.59 19.01
N LEU A 47 -10.79 -2.86 18.04
CA LEU A 47 -11.67 -3.41 16.99
C LEU A 47 -11.03 -3.50 15.60
N PHE A 48 -9.99 -2.70 15.35
CA PHE A 48 -9.35 -2.59 14.04
C PHE A 48 -7.88 -2.22 14.22
N SER A 49 -7.07 -2.41 13.19
CA SER A 49 -5.68 -2.00 13.14
C SER A 49 -5.52 -0.95 12.05
N ILE A 50 -4.75 0.10 12.31
CA ILE A 50 -4.41 1.12 11.31
C ILE A 50 -2.96 0.88 10.88
N LEU A 51 -2.71 0.94 9.58
CA LEU A 51 -1.38 0.94 9.00
C LEU A 51 -1.03 2.37 8.55
N ILE A 52 0.04 2.91 9.11
CA ILE A 52 0.50 4.28 8.85
C ILE A 52 1.88 4.26 8.24
N LYS A 53 2.10 5.12 7.25
CA LYS A 53 3.41 5.43 6.66
C LYS A 53 4.15 6.43 7.53
N LEU A 54 5.45 6.23 7.72
CA LEU A 54 6.32 7.23 8.32
C LEU A 54 7.11 7.98 7.26
N PRO A 55 7.39 9.27 7.47
CA PRO A 55 8.25 10.03 6.57
C PRO A 55 9.66 9.44 6.50
N GLU A 56 10.19 8.93 7.60
CA GLU A 56 11.52 8.30 7.68
C GLU A 56 11.51 7.09 8.61
N ASN A 57 12.56 6.28 8.55
CA ASN A 57 12.74 5.17 9.48
C ASN A 57 13.07 5.74 10.88
N ASP A 58 12.42 5.21 11.92
CA ASP A 58 12.67 5.59 13.31
C ASP A 58 14.13 5.36 13.74
N ASP A 59 14.81 4.39 13.13
CA ASP A 59 16.21 4.08 13.45
C ASP A 59 17.19 5.14 12.93
N VAL A 60 16.73 5.99 12.01
CA VAL A 60 17.56 7.02 11.37
C VAL A 60 17.65 8.23 12.29
N CYS A 61 18.83 8.39 12.90
CA CYS A 61 19.16 9.47 13.82
C CYS A 61 19.49 10.79 13.10
N LEU A 62 18.73 11.17 12.08
CA LEU A 62 18.84 12.48 11.45
C LEU A 62 18.27 13.55 12.38
N TYR A 63 18.87 14.75 12.31
CA TYR A 63 18.42 15.90 13.09
C TYR A 63 16.94 16.19 12.86
N GLU A 64 16.49 16.08 11.61
CA GLU A 64 15.10 16.32 11.19
C GLU A 64 14.09 15.39 11.88
N ASN A 65 14.47 14.15 12.23
CA ASN A 65 13.60 13.20 12.91
C ASN A 65 13.52 13.41 14.43
N ARG A 66 14.58 13.97 15.03
CA ARG A 66 14.64 14.19 16.48
C ARG A 66 13.99 15.51 16.91
N ASP A 67 13.89 16.47 15.99
CA ASP A 67 13.31 17.76 16.29
C ASP A 67 11.79 17.66 16.46
N SER A 68 11.32 17.95 17.68
CA SER A 68 9.90 17.93 18.01
C SER A 68 9.11 19.04 17.31
N ILE A 69 9.78 20.09 16.85
CA ILE A 69 9.21 21.23 16.10
C ILE A 69 8.93 20.81 14.65
N LEU A 70 9.83 20.02 14.05
CA LEU A 70 9.68 19.51 12.68
C LEU A 70 8.70 18.33 12.60
N ARG A 71 8.45 17.65 13.73
CA ARG A 71 7.51 16.54 13.80
C ARG A 71 6.08 17.00 13.51
N ARG A 72 5.53 16.54 12.39
CA ARG A 72 4.16 16.88 11.96
C ARG A 72 3.14 16.56 13.07
N TRP A 73 2.26 17.53 13.30
CA TRP A 73 1.12 17.38 14.20
C TRP A 73 0.26 16.18 13.80
N TRP A 74 -0.37 15.52 14.78
CA TRP A 74 -1.17 14.31 14.57
C TRP A 74 -2.28 14.48 13.52
N TRP A 75 -2.87 15.68 13.41
CA TRP A 75 -3.88 15.97 12.38
C TRP A 75 -3.32 16.07 10.96
N LYS A 76 -2.03 16.32 10.79
CA LYS A 76 -1.37 16.28 9.46
C LYS A 76 -0.91 14.87 9.07
N ARG A 77 -1.08 13.87 9.96
CA ARG A 77 -0.71 12.47 9.73
C ARG A 77 -1.88 11.61 9.23
N TYR A 78 -3.09 12.16 9.08
CA TYR A 78 -4.20 11.41 8.48
C TYR A 78 -3.93 11.04 7.02
N ASP A 79 -3.19 11.89 6.29
CA ASP A 79 -2.77 11.61 4.91
C ASP A 79 -1.79 10.44 4.81
N ASP A 80 -1.12 10.09 5.91
CA ASP A 80 -0.16 8.99 5.98
C ASP A 80 -0.81 7.62 6.25
N ILE A 81 -2.15 7.58 6.40
CA ILE A 81 -2.88 6.32 6.59
C ILE A 81 -2.86 5.55 5.27
N ILE A 82 -2.18 4.41 5.28
CA ILE A 82 -2.11 3.52 4.12
C ILE A 82 -3.34 2.63 4.11
N ASP A 83 -3.65 1.96 5.21
CA ASP A 83 -4.70 0.93 5.23
C ASP A 83 -5.34 0.76 6.61
N ILE A 84 -6.54 0.22 6.62
CA ILE A 84 -7.27 -0.15 7.81
C ILE A 84 -7.52 -1.66 7.72
N GLY A 85 -7.16 -2.36 8.79
CA GLY A 85 -7.37 -3.79 8.95
C GLY A 85 -8.46 -4.05 9.98
N ALA A 86 -9.45 -4.87 9.66
CA ALA A 86 -10.36 -5.44 10.66
C ALA A 86 -10.64 -6.90 10.30
N PHE A 87 -11.00 -7.73 11.28
CA PHE A 87 -11.30 -9.15 11.07
C PHE A 87 -10.21 -9.90 10.28
N ASN A 88 -8.95 -9.59 10.55
CA ASN A 88 -7.77 -10.15 9.86
C ASN A 88 -7.71 -9.88 8.33
N LYS A 89 -8.48 -8.91 7.84
CA LYS A 89 -8.48 -8.46 6.44
C LYS A 89 -8.04 -7.00 6.36
N TRP A 90 -7.34 -6.64 5.28
CA TRP A 90 -6.91 -5.28 4.97
C TRP A 90 -7.82 -4.72 3.88
N PHE A 91 -8.59 -3.67 4.20
CA PHE A 91 -9.68 -3.22 3.33
C PHE A 91 -9.18 -2.54 2.06
N ARG A 92 -8.23 -1.60 2.17
CA ARG A 92 -7.74 -0.87 1.01
C ARG A 92 -6.92 -1.77 0.09
N LEU A 93 -6.03 -2.59 0.67
CA LEU A 93 -5.32 -3.61 -0.11
C LEU A 93 -6.29 -4.59 -0.78
N GLY A 94 -7.34 -5.01 -0.08
CA GLY A 94 -8.38 -5.87 -0.66
C GLY A 94 -9.03 -5.23 -1.89
N LYS A 95 -9.41 -3.96 -1.79
CA LYS A 95 -10.09 -3.21 -2.85
C LYS A 95 -9.27 -3.10 -4.14
N PHE A 96 -7.97 -2.83 -4.03
CA PHE A 96 -7.08 -2.80 -5.21
C PHE A 96 -6.87 -4.17 -5.86
N PHE A 97 -7.18 -5.24 -5.13
CA PHE A 97 -7.03 -6.62 -5.58
C PHE A 97 -8.34 -7.27 -6.04
N GLU A 98 -9.44 -6.51 -6.17
CA GLU A 98 -10.69 -7.07 -6.70
C GLU A 98 -10.59 -7.39 -8.20
N ASN A 99 -9.89 -6.55 -8.98
CA ASN A 99 -9.72 -6.69 -10.44
C ASN A 99 -8.23 -6.69 -10.83
N TYR A 100 -7.40 -7.43 -10.09
CA TYR A 100 -5.94 -7.42 -10.28
C TYR A 100 -5.48 -8.10 -11.59
N ASP A 101 -6.35 -8.89 -12.21
CA ASP A 101 -6.17 -9.64 -13.46
C ASP A 101 -6.78 -8.93 -14.69
N ILE A 102 -7.20 -7.67 -14.53
CA ILE A 102 -7.75 -6.86 -15.61
C ILE A 102 -6.77 -5.70 -15.89
N ASN A 103 -6.19 -5.71 -17.09
CA ASN A 103 -5.41 -4.59 -17.59
C ASN A 103 -6.31 -3.62 -18.37
N GLU A 104 -6.76 -2.54 -17.71
CA GLU A 104 -7.64 -1.52 -18.30
C GLU A 104 -7.04 -0.85 -19.56
N ASP A 105 -5.72 -0.81 -19.69
CA ASP A 105 -5.04 -0.18 -20.83
C ASP A 105 -5.23 -0.96 -22.14
N GLU A 106 -5.42 -2.28 -22.07
CA GLU A 106 -5.71 -3.09 -23.26
C GLU A 106 -7.09 -2.73 -23.84
N PHE A 107 -8.07 -2.51 -22.97
CA PHE A 107 -9.44 -2.19 -23.38
C PHE A 107 -9.56 -0.78 -23.94
N ASN A 108 -8.89 0.20 -23.34
CA ASN A 108 -8.90 1.59 -23.81
C ASN A 108 -8.35 1.71 -25.25
N ASN A 109 -7.30 0.97 -25.57
CA ASN A 109 -6.76 0.93 -26.93
C ASN A 109 -7.69 0.23 -27.93
N SER A 110 -8.44 -0.78 -27.50
CA SER A 110 -9.38 -1.49 -28.37
C SER A 110 -10.59 -0.64 -28.77
N ILE A 111 -11.11 0.19 -27.87
CA ILE A 111 -12.23 1.10 -28.12
C ILE A 111 -11.83 2.17 -29.13
N SER A 112 -10.59 2.69 -29.05
CA SER A 112 -10.05 3.67 -30.00
C SER A 112 -9.87 3.13 -31.42
N LYS A 113 -9.80 1.81 -31.61
CA LYS A 113 -9.71 1.15 -32.91
C LYS A 113 -11.08 0.80 -33.52
N LEU A 114 -12.14 0.86 -32.72
CA LEU A 114 -13.51 0.55 -33.13
C LEU A 114 -14.34 1.80 -33.48
N GLN A 115 -13.85 2.99 -33.14
CA GLN A 115 -14.35 4.28 -33.66
C GLN A 115 -13.63 4.66 -34.94
#